data_AF-A0A060CSA7-F1
#
_entry.id   AF-A0A060CSA7-F1
#
_cell.length_a   1.000
_cell.length_b   1.000
_cell.length_c   1.000
_cell.angle_alpha   90.00
_cell.angle_beta   90.00
_cell.angle_gamma   90.00
#
_symmetry.space_group_name_H-M   'P 1'
#
loop_
_entity.id
_entity.type
_entity.pdbx_description
1 polymer ?
#
loop_
_entity_poly.entity_id
_entity_poly.type
_entity_poly.pdbx_seq_one_letter_code
_entity_poly.pdbx_strand_id
1 'polypeptide(L)'
;GDTPDAKEFFMAWQYASYVQTAAQKGRQNHDIPMYVNSWQKKNDNNPLAYIPAADPSIVSLTFYKAAAPSIDICAPDLYYTSFREFCQRYTRPDNPLFIPECTRDAGKAFYIFSELNALCFAPFGIEDGANDLEFTAAYGVLKNLLPTILKYQGTGKMRGWWRQHDEERFHFTMGNYQL
;
A
#
# COMPACT_ATOMS: atom_id res chain seq x y z
N GLY A 1 28.16 11.69 -2.64
CA GLY A 1 29.17 10.64 -2.94
C GLY A 1 28.69 9.82 -4.12
N ASP A 2 29.56 8.99 -4.71
CA ASP A 2 29.26 8.23 -5.94
C ASP A 2 28.76 6.79 -5.67
N THR A 3 28.12 6.55 -4.52
CA THR A 3 27.60 5.21 -4.17
C THR A 3 26.28 4.93 -4.90
N PRO A 4 25.90 3.64 -5.10
CA PRO A 4 24.59 3.27 -5.62
C PRO A 4 23.44 3.95 -4.85
N ASP A 5 23.44 3.83 -3.52
CA ASP A 5 22.43 4.45 -2.66
C ASP A 5 22.35 5.97 -2.85
N ALA A 6 23.50 6.65 -2.99
CA ALA A 6 23.50 8.09 -3.24
C ALA A 6 22.87 8.45 -4.60
N LYS A 7 23.07 7.61 -5.63
CA LYS A 7 22.43 7.77 -6.94
C LYS A 7 20.91 7.53 -6.83
N GLU A 8 20.48 6.53 -6.07
CA GLU A 8 19.06 6.26 -5.82
C GLU A 8 18.38 7.36 -5.04
N PHE A 9 18.99 7.88 -3.98
CA PHE A 9 18.42 8.99 -3.21
C PHE A 9 18.40 10.28 -4.01
N PHE A 10 19.44 10.53 -4.82
CA PHE A 10 19.44 11.66 -5.75
C PHE A 10 18.27 11.57 -6.73
N MET A 11 18.09 10.42 -7.38
CA MET A 11 17.00 10.21 -8.34
C MET A 11 15.63 10.34 -7.68
N ALA A 12 15.41 9.68 -6.54
CA ALA A 12 14.17 9.79 -5.78
C ALA A 12 13.85 11.25 -5.40
N TRP A 13 14.84 12.02 -4.93
CA TRP A 13 14.66 13.43 -4.56
C TRP A 13 14.28 14.29 -5.77
N GLN A 14 14.95 14.12 -6.90
CA GLN A 14 14.67 14.91 -8.11
C GLN A 14 13.27 14.62 -8.65
N TYR A 15 12.88 13.35 -8.71
CA TYR A 15 11.53 12.96 -9.15
C TYR A 15 10.46 13.43 -8.17
N ALA A 16 10.66 13.26 -6.87
CA ALA A 16 9.75 13.77 -5.85
C ALA A 16 9.58 15.29 -5.94
N SER A 17 10.66 16.04 -6.17
CA SER A 17 10.63 17.50 -6.36
C SER A 17 9.86 17.92 -7.62
N TYR A 18 9.99 17.15 -8.70
CA TYR A 18 9.20 17.34 -9.91
C TYR A 18 7.71 17.09 -9.65
N VAL A 19 7.38 15.95 -9.04
CA VAL A 19 6.01 15.59 -8.63
C VAL A 19 5.42 16.67 -7.71
N GLN A 20 6.19 17.17 -6.76
CA GLN A 20 5.79 18.24 -5.86
C GLN A 20 5.34 19.49 -6.62
N THR A 21 6.11 19.88 -7.64
CA THR A 21 5.80 21.05 -8.46
C THR A 21 4.48 20.86 -9.21
N ALA A 22 4.25 19.67 -9.76
CA ALA A 22 3.00 19.33 -10.43
C ALA A 22 1.81 19.29 -9.45
N ALA A 23 1.96 18.59 -8.34
CA ALA A 23 0.93 18.43 -7.31
C ALA A 23 0.54 19.78 -6.67
N GLN A 24 1.54 20.62 -6.35
CA GLN A 24 1.29 21.95 -5.78
C GLN A 24 0.47 22.82 -6.74
N LYS A 25 0.80 22.83 -8.04
CA LYS A 25 0.02 23.56 -9.04
C LYS A 25 -1.38 22.98 -9.21
N GLY A 26 -1.52 21.66 -9.14
CA GLY A 26 -2.83 20.99 -9.16
C GLY A 26 -3.71 21.46 -8.01
N ARG A 27 -3.18 21.43 -6.78
CA ARG A 27 -3.88 21.85 -5.56
C ARG A 27 -4.31 23.32 -5.56
N GLN A 28 -3.52 24.21 -6.17
CA GLN A 28 -3.89 25.61 -6.34
C GLN A 28 -5.18 25.80 -7.17
N ASN A 29 -5.48 24.85 -8.06
CA ASN A 29 -6.71 24.87 -8.84
C ASN A 29 -7.82 24.06 -8.14
N HIS A 30 -7.51 22.85 -7.69
CA HIS A 30 -8.43 21.96 -6.99
C HIS A 30 -7.70 21.17 -5.90
N ASP A 31 -8.02 21.49 -4.64
CA ASP A 31 -7.40 20.86 -3.47
C ASP A 31 -8.10 19.53 -3.15
N ILE A 32 -7.78 18.49 -3.92
CA ILE A 32 -8.22 17.10 -3.68
C ILE A 32 -7.04 16.24 -3.22
N PRO A 33 -7.30 15.12 -2.52
CA PRO A 33 -6.25 14.19 -2.16
C PRO A 33 -5.48 13.67 -3.38
N MET A 34 -4.16 13.61 -3.28
CA MET A 34 -3.25 13.14 -4.31
C MET A 34 -2.35 12.04 -3.76
N TYR A 35 -2.13 11.01 -4.59
CA TYR A 35 -1.17 9.96 -4.30
C TYR A 35 -0.25 9.73 -5.49
N VAL A 36 0.87 9.06 -5.23
CA VAL A 36 1.73 8.47 -6.25
C VAL A 36 1.85 6.99 -6.01
N ASN A 37 1.78 6.20 -7.09
CA ASN A 37 2.03 4.77 -7.00
C ASN A 37 3.53 4.46 -7.05
N SER A 38 3.92 3.32 -6.47
CA SER A 38 5.30 2.84 -6.44
C SER A 38 5.35 1.38 -6.88
N TRP A 39 6.13 1.14 -7.91
CA TRP A 39 6.40 -0.21 -8.38
C TRP A 39 7.50 -0.85 -7.54
N GLN A 40 7.14 -1.85 -6.74
CA GLN A 40 8.14 -2.51 -5.89
C GLN A 40 9.06 -3.39 -6.73
N LYS A 41 10.37 -3.17 -6.61
CA LYS A 41 11.36 -4.06 -7.24
C LYS A 41 11.16 -5.48 -6.71
N LYS A 42 11.09 -6.46 -7.62
CA LYS A 42 11.17 -7.88 -7.25
C LYS A 42 12.55 -8.12 -6.64
N ASN A 43 12.62 -8.78 -5.49
CA ASN A 43 13.90 -9.20 -4.91
C ASN A 43 14.44 -10.39 -5.71
N ASP A 44 15.03 -10.13 -6.87
CA ASP A 44 15.53 -11.16 -7.79
C ASP A 44 17.05 -11.33 -7.77
N ASN A 45 17.74 -10.74 -6.77
CA ASN A 45 19.20 -10.82 -6.61
C ASN A 45 19.99 -10.50 -7.89
N ASN A 46 19.41 -9.75 -8.84
CA ASN A 46 20.07 -9.40 -10.09
C ASN A 46 20.75 -8.03 -9.96
N PRO A 47 22.07 -7.96 -9.71
CA PRO A 47 22.78 -6.69 -9.58
C PRO A 47 22.79 -5.86 -10.88
N LEU A 48 22.53 -6.47 -12.04
CA LEU A 48 22.42 -5.78 -13.33
C LEU A 48 21.04 -5.13 -13.55
N ALA A 49 20.05 -5.44 -12.71
CA ALA A 49 18.74 -4.81 -12.71
C ALA A 49 18.67 -3.55 -11.83
N TYR A 50 19.81 -3.11 -11.26
CA TYR A 50 19.89 -1.90 -10.44
C TYR A 50 19.73 -0.63 -11.30
N ILE A 51 18.47 -0.25 -11.53
CA ILE A 51 18.10 1.09 -11.97
C ILE A 51 17.75 1.88 -10.71
N PRO A 52 18.37 3.05 -10.44
CA PRO A 52 17.98 3.92 -9.34
C PRO A 52 16.46 4.13 -9.33
N ALA A 53 15.79 3.72 -8.25
CA ALA A 53 14.34 3.76 -8.19
C ALA A 53 13.90 5.23 -8.13
N ALA A 54 13.26 5.71 -9.19
CA ALA A 54 12.71 7.06 -9.23
C ALA A 54 11.43 7.18 -8.40
N ASP A 55 10.80 6.07 -8.05
CA ASP A 55 9.51 5.97 -7.38
C ASP A 55 9.65 5.91 -5.84
N PRO A 56 8.55 6.07 -5.08
CA PRO A 56 8.57 6.03 -3.61
C PRO A 56 8.60 4.60 -3.05
N SER A 57 9.59 3.82 -3.49
CA SER A 57 9.93 2.52 -2.89
C SER A 57 10.14 2.63 -1.38
N ILE A 58 10.16 1.51 -0.66
CA ILE A 58 10.36 1.56 0.80
C ILE A 58 11.66 2.26 1.20
N VAL A 59 12.71 2.12 0.40
CA VAL A 59 14.02 2.74 0.67
C VAL A 59 13.95 4.27 0.45
N SER A 60 13.23 4.71 -0.57
CA SER A 60 13.12 6.12 -0.97
C SER A 60 11.93 6.87 -0.35
N LEU A 61 11.01 6.17 0.33
CA LEU A 61 9.76 6.70 0.86
C LEU A 61 9.96 7.96 1.73
N THR A 62 10.95 7.95 2.62
CA THR A 62 11.25 9.10 3.49
C THR A 62 11.69 10.34 2.69
N PHE A 63 12.43 10.17 1.60
CA PHE A 63 12.80 11.29 0.72
C PHE A 63 11.58 11.84 -0.01
N TYR A 64 10.68 10.96 -0.46
CA TYR A 64 9.43 11.37 -1.09
C TYR A 64 8.53 12.15 -0.15
N LYS A 65 8.36 11.69 1.10
CA LYS A 65 7.58 12.42 2.11
C LYS A 65 8.18 13.80 2.42
N ALA A 66 9.50 13.95 2.33
CA ALA A 66 10.16 15.23 2.55
C ALA A 66 10.11 16.17 1.33
N ALA A 67 10.37 15.65 0.13
CA ALA A 67 10.48 16.44 -1.09
C ALA A 67 9.14 16.75 -1.76
N ALA A 68 8.09 15.94 -1.50
CA ALA A 68 6.77 16.08 -2.08
C ALA A 68 5.64 16.24 -1.04
N PRO A 69 5.64 17.30 -0.21
CA PRO A 69 4.63 17.49 0.83
C PRO A 69 3.21 17.72 0.31
N SER A 70 3.01 18.03 -0.97
CA SER A 70 1.67 18.14 -1.59
C SER A 70 1.06 16.77 -1.93
N ILE A 71 1.83 15.68 -1.81
CA ILE A 71 1.36 14.32 -2.00
C ILE A 71 0.98 13.72 -0.65
N ASP A 72 -0.28 13.33 -0.50
CA ASP A 72 -0.79 12.79 0.76
C ASP A 72 -0.28 11.36 1.00
N ILE A 73 -0.26 10.55 -0.07
CA ILE A 73 -0.02 9.11 0.03
C ILE A 73 1.02 8.65 -0.99
N CYS A 74 2.02 7.92 -0.52
CA CYS A 74 2.87 7.07 -1.35
C CYS A 74 2.33 5.64 -1.26
N ALA A 75 1.88 5.11 -2.39
CA ALA A 75 1.01 3.95 -2.44
C ALA A 75 1.70 2.80 -3.21
N PRO A 76 1.88 1.61 -2.63
CA PRO A 76 2.61 0.54 -3.32
C PRO A 76 1.72 -0.29 -4.25
N ASP A 77 2.25 -0.61 -5.43
CA ASP A 77 1.68 -1.60 -6.35
C ASP A 77 2.18 -2.99 -5.95
N LEU A 78 1.28 -3.87 -5.49
CA LEU A 78 1.64 -5.12 -4.83
C LEU A 78 1.14 -6.37 -5.56
N TYR A 79 2.02 -6.92 -6.41
CA TYR A 79 1.78 -8.14 -7.17
C TYR A 79 2.52 -9.38 -6.63
N TYR A 80 3.44 -9.22 -5.68
CA TYR A 80 4.32 -10.29 -5.20
C TYR A 80 3.82 -11.00 -3.93
N THR A 81 4.49 -12.09 -3.58
CA THR A 81 4.14 -12.94 -2.44
C THR A 81 4.35 -12.26 -1.09
N SER A 82 5.26 -11.31 -0.94
CA SER A 82 5.56 -10.60 0.33
C SER A 82 4.54 -9.51 0.73
N PHE A 83 3.26 -9.70 0.40
CA PHE A 83 2.22 -8.68 0.55
C PHE A 83 2.13 -8.08 1.96
N ARG A 84 2.15 -8.91 3.00
CA ARG A 84 2.02 -8.48 4.41
C ARG A 84 3.15 -7.55 4.84
N GLU A 85 4.39 -7.92 4.51
CA GLU A 85 5.59 -7.14 4.85
C GLU A 85 5.55 -5.74 4.20
N PHE A 86 5.23 -5.69 2.90
CA PHE A 86 5.12 -4.42 2.20
C PHE A 86 4.00 -3.56 2.79
N CYS A 87 2.82 -4.10 3.04
CA CYS A 87 1.72 -3.34 3.64
C CYS A 87 2.13 -2.74 5.01
N GLN A 88 2.82 -3.51 5.86
CA GLN A 88 3.30 -3.03 7.15
C GLN A 88 4.33 -1.90 6.99
N ARG A 89 5.27 -2.02 6.05
CA ARG A 89 6.33 -1.03 5.83
C ARG A 89 5.82 0.28 5.21
N TYR A 90 4.74 0.24 4.42
CA TYR A 90 4.07 1.43 3.89
C TYR A 90 3.06 2.06 4.88
N THR A 91 2.63 1.32 5.90
CA THR A 91 1.75 1.85 6.96
C THR A 91 2.60 2.63 7.95
N ARG A 92 2.57 3.97 7.86
CA ARG A 92 3.33 4.86 8.74
C ARG A 92 2.42 5.96 9.31
N PRO A 93 2.78 6.58 10.45
CA PRO A 93 2.04 7.73 10.96
C PRO A 93 1.89 8.88 9.95
N ASP A 94 2.86 9.03 9.04
CA ASP A 94 2.88 10.04 7.97
C ASP A 94 2.41 9.51 6.61
N ASN A 95 2.01 8.23 6.51
CA ASN A 95 1.60 7.60 5.26
C ASN A 95 0.51 6.55 5.51
N PRO A 96 -0.78 6.87 5.25
CA PRO A 96 -1.85 5.87 5.38
C PRO A 96 -1.66 4.78 4.32
N LEU A 97 -2.07 3.55 4.65
CA LEU A 97 -1.96 2.44 3.71
C LEU A 97 -3.03 2.58 2.60
N PHE A 98 -2.58 2.59 1.35
CA PHE A 98 -3.43 2.67 0.16
C PHE A 98 -2.85 1.71 -0.88
N ILE A 99 -3.60 0.69 -1.29
CA ILE A 99 -3.16 -0.29 -2.29
C ILE A 99 -3.91 0.00 -3.61
N PRO A 100 -3.33 0.80 -4.53
CA PRO A 100 -3.97 1.21 -5.77
C PRO A 100 -3.94 0.10 -6.82
N GLU A 101 -3.01 -0.84 -6.71
CA GLU A 101 -2.87 -1.95 -7.64
C GLU A 101 -2.41 -3.22 -6.92
N CYS A 102 -3.09 -4.34 -7.20
CA CYS A 102 -2.73 -5.66 -6.69
C CYS A 102 -3.42 -6.80 -7.45
N THR A 103 -3.13 -8.04 -7.06
CA THR A 103 -3.84 -9.25 -7.51
C THR A 103 -5.27 -9.32 -6.95
N ARG A 104 -6.18 -10.01 -7.63
CA ARG A 104 -7.60 -10.23 -7.22
C ARG A 104 -7.84 -11.13 -5.99
N ASP A 105 -6.86 -11.30 -5.11
CA ASP A 105 -7.05 -12.06 -3.87
C ASP A 105 -7.81 -11.19 -2.84
N ALA A 106 -9.12 -11.39 -2.75
CA ALA A 106 -9.98 -10.64 -1.84
C ALA A 106 -9.64 -10.87 -0.35
N GLY A 107 -8.99 -11.98 0.00
CA GLY A 107 -8.53 -12.25 1.37
C GLY A 107 -7.58 -11.16 1.90
N LYS A 108 -6.75 -10.62 1.00
CA LYS A 108 -5.84 -9.51 1.31
C LYS A 108 -6.59 -8.25 1.73
N ALA A 109 -7.74 -7.97 1.11
CA ALA A 109 -8.57 -6.81 1.43
C ALA A 109 -9.08 -6.86 2.87
N PHE A 110 -9.63 -8.02 3.29
CA PHE A 110 -10.09 -8.21 4.67
C PHE A 110 -8.97 -7.92 5.66
N TYR A 111 -7.79 -8.50 5.44
CA TYR A 111 -6.64 -8.28 6.30
C TYR A 111 -6.25 -6.80 6.42
N ILE A 112 -6.02 -6.10 5.31
CA ILE A 112 -5.49 -4.73 5.38
C ILE A 112 -6.51 -3.73 5.93
N PHE A 113 -7.82 -3.94 5.69
CA PHE A 113 -8.85 -3.09 6.27
C PHE A 113 -8.98 -3.31 7.78
N SER A 114 -8.92 -4.56 8.24
CA SER A 114 -9.12 -4.88 9.65
C SER A 114 -7.88 -4.70 10.53
N GLU A 115 -6.68 -4.96 10.01
CA GLU A 115 -5.43 -4.99 10.80
C GLU A 115 -4.61 -3.71 10.58
N LEU A 116 -4.55 -3.22 9.35
CA LEU A 116 -3.67 -2.11 8.96
C LEU A 116 -4.42 -0.79 8.70
N ASN A 117 -5.75 -0.79 8.89
CA ASN A 117 -6.61 0.39 8.71
C ASN A 117 -6.46 1.01 7.31
N ALA A 118 -6.25 0.20 6.28
CA ALA A 118 -6.06 0.69 4.92
C ALA A 118 -7.22 1.52 4.39
N LEU A 119 -6.93 2.51 3.56
CA LEU A 119 -7.93 3.35 2.89
C LEU A 119 -8.39 2.77 1.56
N CYS A 120 -7.59 1.91 0.92
CA CYS A 120 -7.87 1.39 -0.41
C CYS A 120 -7.30 -0.01 -0.62
N PHE A 121 -8.08 -0.82 -1.33
CA PHE A 121 -7.66 -2.07 -1.95
C PHE A 121 -8.26 -2.13 -3.36
N ALA A 122 -7.43 -1.97 -4.38
CA ALA A 122 -7.86 -1.94 -5.77
C ALA A 122 -7.08 -2.99 -6.58
N PRO A 123 -7.67 -4.17 -6.83
CA PRO A 123 -7.11 -5.14 -7.75
C PRO A 123 -7.07 -4.57 -9.17
N PHE A 124 -5.97 -4.82 -9.88
CA PHE A 124 -5.85 -4.42 -11.28
C PHE A 124 -6.57 -5.42 -12.20
N GLY A 125 -7.12 -4.94 -13.32
CA GLY A 125 -7.78 -5.79 -14.32
C GLY A 125 -9.02 -6.50 -13.81
N ILE A 126 -9.93 -5.77 -13.16
CA ILE A 126 -11.16 -6.35 -12.58
C ILE A 126 -12.16 -6.82 -13.65
N GLU A 127 -12.08 -6.25 -14.85
CA GLU A 127 -12.90 -6.60 -16.01
C GLU A 127 -12.73 -8.07 -16.40
N ASP A 128 -11.51 -8.60 -16.30
CA ASP A 128 -11.20 -10.02 -16.55
C ASP A 128 -11.71 -10.94 -15.43
N GLY A 129 -12.12 -10.37 -14.30
CA GLY A 129 -12.61 -11.07 -13.11
C GLY A 129 -14.13 -11.07 -12.97
N ALA A 130 -14.89 -10.55 -13.94
CA ALA A 130 -16.35 -10.39 -13.81
C ALA A 130 -17.10 -11.71 -13.58
N ASN A 131 -16.53 -12.84 -14.01
CA ASN A 131 -17.10 -14.19 -13.81
C ASN A 131 -16.53 -14.92 -12.58
N ASP A 132 -15.64 -14.27 -11.82
CA ASP A 132 -15.10 -14.80 -10.57
C ASP A 132 -16.13 -14.61 -9.45
N LEU A 133 -16.92 -15.66 -9.21
CA LEU A 133 -17.98 -15.64 -8.21
C LEU A 133 -17.44 -15.51 -6.78
N GLU A 134 -16.27 -16.08 -6.49
CA GLU A 134 -15.65 -15.98 -5.16
C GLU A 134 -15.21 -14.56 -4.87
N PHE A 135 -14.53 -13.92 -5.84
CA PHE A 135 -14.12 -12.53 -5.75
C PHE A 135 -15.33 -11.58 -5.59
N THR A 136 -16.36 -11.77 -6.41
CA THR A 136 -17.59 -10.96 -6.35
C THR A 136 -18.31 -11.13 -5.02
N ALA A 137 -18.46 -12.36 -4.54
CA ALA A 137 -19.09 -12.65 -3.25
C ALA A 137 -18.30 -12.03 -2.09
N ALA A 138 -16.97 -12.12 -2.11
CA ALA A 138 -16.10 -11.51 -1.10
C ALA A 138 -16.28 -9.98 -1.02
N TYR A 139 -16.39 -9.30 -2.16
CA TYR A 139 -16.71 -7.86 -2.20
C TYR A 139 -18.13 -7.56 -1.70
N GLY A 140 -19.09 -8.46 -1.92
CA GLY A 140 -20.41 -8.39 -1.30
C GLY A 140 -20.34 -8.42 0.24
N VAL A 141 -19.50 -9.29 0.80
CA VAL A 141 -19.24 -9.33 2.25
C VAL A 141 -18.56 -8.06 2.73
N LEU A 142 -17.51 -7.58 2.04
CA LEU A 142 -16.85 -6.31 2.39
C LEU A 142 -17.82 -5.14 2.39
N LYS A 143 -18.72 -5.05 1.41
CA LYS A 143 -19.77 -4.03 1.35
C LYS A 143 -20.70 -4.10 2.57
N ASN A 144 -21.10 -5.29 3.00
CA ASN A 144 -21.93 -5.48 4.19
C ASN A 144 -21.18 -5.12 5.49
N LEU A 145 -19.87 -5.37 5.54
CA LEU A 145 -19.02 -5.04 6.68
C LEU A 145 -18.62 -3.57 6.72
N LEU A 146 -18.70 -2.84 5.60
CA LEU A 146 -18.21 -1.47 5.44
C LEU A 146 -18.68 -0.52 6.56
N PRO A 147 -19.98 -0.47 6.96
CA PRO A 147 -20.40 0.39 8.06
C PRO A 147 -19.69 0.09 9.39
N THR A 148 -19.43 -1.19 9.67
CA THR A 148 -18.72 -1.63 10.88
C THR A 148 -17.24 -1.33 10.78
N ILE A 149 -16.63 -1.57 9.62
CA ILE A 149 -15.21 -1.24 9.35
C ILE A 149 -15.00 0.26 9.58
N LEU A 150 -15.79 1.12 8.93
CA LEU A 150 -15.68 2.58 9.07
C LEU A 150 -15.91 3.06 10.51
N LYS A 151 -16.77 2.39 11.28
CA LYS A 151 -17.01 2.72 12.68
C LYS A 151 -15.80 2.45 13.58
N TYR A 152 -15.00 1.41 13.28
CA TYR A 152 -13.92 0.95 14.17
C TYR A 152 -12.51 1.10 13.57
N GLN A 153 -12.39 1.56 12.33
CA GLN A 153 -11.11 1.88 11.69
C GLN A 153 -10.32 2.90 12.51
N GLY A 154 -9.04 2.60 12.76
CA GLY A 154 -8.14 3.42 13.56
C GLY A 154 -8.38 3.37 15.08
N THR A 155 -9.38 2.62 15.56
CA THR A 155 -9.70 2.57 17.01
C THR A 155 -8.95 1.49 17.79
N GLY A 156 -8.21 0.62 17.09
CA GLY A 156 -7.56 -0.56 17.69
C GLY A 156 -8.53 -1.68 18.10
N LYS A 157 -9.82 -1.57 17.76
CA LYS A 157 -10.86 -2.57 18.08
C LYS A 157 -11.16 -3.55 16.96
N MET A 158 -10.41 -3.50 15.87
CA MET A 158 -10.48 -4.48 14.78
C MET A 158 -9.19 -5.25 14.74
N ARG A 159 -9.31 -6.53 14.40
CA ARG A 159 -8.20 -7.43 14.11
C ARG A 159 -8.58 -8.23 12.88
N GLY A 160 -7.60 -8.57 12.07
CA GLY A 160 -7.82 -9.61 11.08
C GLY A 160 -6.54 -10.18 10.53
N TRP A 161 -6.72 -11.26 9.79
CA TRP A 161 -5.62 -12.08 9.30
C TRP A 161 -5.95 -12.52 7.89
N TRP A 162 -4.91 -12.78 7.12
CA TRP A 162 -4.99 -13.45 5.83
C TRP A 162 -3.85 -14.44 5.80
N ARG A 163 -4.15 -15.70 5.55
CA ARG A 163 -3.14 -16.77 5.55
C ARG A 163 -2.15 -16.52 4.42
N GLN A 164 -0.87 -16.47 4.78
CA GLN A 164 0.23 -16.32 3.83
C GLN A 164 1.14 -17.54 3.92
N HIS A 165 1.59 -18.07 2.78
CA HIS A 165 2.42 -19.28 2.72
C HIS A 165 1.77 -20.47 3.46
N ASP A 166 2.57 -21.25 4.20
CA ASP A 166 2.18 -22.47 4.88
C ASP A 166 1.75 -22.23 6.35
N GLU A 167 1.33 -21.00 6.69
CA GLU A 167 0.83 -20.68 8.02
C GLU A 167 -0.43 -21.50 8.35
N GLU A 168 -0.32 -22.45 9.30
CA GLU A 168 -1.47 -23.26 9.74
C GLU A 168 -2.31 -22.58 10.84
N ARG A 169 -1.68 -21.75 11.69
CA ARG A 169 -2.34 -21.10 12.83
C ARG A 169 -1.85 -19.68 12.99
N PHE A 170 -2.79 -18.80 13.32
CA PHE A 170 -2.52 -17.42 13.70
C PHE A 170 -3.22 -17.16 15.04
N HIS A 171 -2.45 -16.77 16.06
CA HIS A 171 -2.99 -16.47 17.38
C HIS A 171 -2.96 -14.97 17.61
N PHE A 172 -4.05 -14.42 18.16
CA PHE A 172 -4.04 -13.03 18.58
C PHE A 172 -4.95 -12.76 19.77
N THR A 173 -4.59 -11.72 20.52
CA THR A 173 -5.36 -11.26 21.67
C THR A 173 -6.32 -10.16 21.27
N MET A 174 -7.57 -10.28 21.73
CA MET A 174 -8.59 -9.24 21.59
C MET A 174 -9.28 -9.03 22.94
N GLY A 175 -8.92 -7.95 23.62
CA GLY A 175 -9.32 -7.74 25.01
C GLY A 175 -8.78 -8.84 25.92
N ASN A 176 -9.67 -9.58 26.59
CA ASN A 176 -9.30 -10.67 27.50
C ASN A 176 -9.33 -12.06 26.83
N TYR A 177 -9.51 -12.12 25.51
CA TYR A 177 -9.63 -13.37 24.77
C TYR A 177 -8.38 -13.64 23.94
N GLN A 178 -7.95 -14.90 23.93
CA GLN A 178 -7.03 -15.45 22.93
C GLN A 178 -7.85 -16.17 21.87
N LEU A 179 -7.60 -15.80 20.60
CA LEU A 179 -8.24 -16.38 19.41
C LEU A 179 -7.17 -17.06 18.56
#